data_AF-A0A516SAK7-F1
#
_entry.id   AF-A0A516SAK7-F1
#
_cell.length_a   1.000
_cell.length_b   1.000
_cell.length_c   1.000
_cell.angle_alpha   90.00
_cell.angle_beta   90.00
_cell.angle_gamma   90.00
#
_symmetry.space_group_name_H-M   'P 1'
#
loop_
_entity.id
_entity.type
_entity.pdbx_description
1 polymer ?
#
loop_
_entity_poly.entity_id
_entity_poly.type
_entity_poly.pdbx_seq_one_letter_code
_entity_poly.pdbx_strand_id
1 'polypeptide(L)' 'MKTCMIYGDMSSDRAGEQYPSVPVCDKCASHVTANRESSCIVNMWEYDPSLGDACEFCGETIEDEATGNCN' A
#
# COMPACT_ATOMS: atom_id res chain seq x y z
N MET A 1 -3.31 7.45 5.15
CA MET A 1 -3.30 6.21 4.34
C MET A 1 -3.59 6.50 2.88
N LYS A 2 -3.06 5.63 2.00
CA LYS A 2 -3.28 5.65 0.56
C LYS A 2 -3.47 4.24 0.02
N THR A 3 -4.04 4.11 -1.16
CA THR A 3 -4.08 2.84 -1.87
C THR A 3 -2.98 2.80 -2.91
N CYS A 4 -2.21 1.72 -2.93
CA CYS A 4 -1.12 1.51 -3.86
C CYS A 4 -1.36 0.22 -4.65
N MET A 5 -1.25 0.29 -5.95
CA MET A 5 -1.15 -0.87 -6.82
C MET A 5 0.29 -1.33 -6.83
N ILE A 6 0.55 -2.55 -6.39
CA ILE A 6 1.90 -3.13 -6.39
C ILE A 6 2.05 -4.21 -7.46
N TYR A 7 3.28 -4.55 -7.82
CA TYR A 7 3.55 -5.75 -8.61
C TYR A 7 3.34 -7.00 -7.74
N GLY A 8 2.28 -7.74 -8.04
CA GLY A 8 1.98 -9.03 -7.45
C GLY A 8 2.58 -10.18 -8.27
N ASP A 9 1.78 -11.21 -8.53
CA ASP A 9 2.24 -12.38 -9.27
C ASP A 9 2.13 -12.15 -10.78
N MET A 10 3.25 -11.76 -11.40
CA MET A 10 3.35 -11.56 -12.85
C MET A 10 3.16 -12.85 -13.67
N SER A 11 3.21 -14.03 -13.04
CA SER A 11 2.98 -15.31 -13.71
C SER A 11 1.50 -15.70 -13.74
N SER A 12 0.63 -14.98 -13.02
CA SER A 12 -0.79 -15.27 -13.02
C SER A 12 -1.49 -14.77 -14.28
N ASP A 13 -2.51 -15.48 -14.73
CA ASP A 13 -3.31 -15.11 -15.91
C ASP A 13 -4.27 -13.93 -15.61
N ARG A 14 -4.54 -13.65 -14.33
CA ARG A 14 -5.46 -12.59 -13.91
C ARG A 14 -4.73 -11.28 -13.64
N ALA A 15 -5.15 -10.23 -14.34
CA ALA A 15 -4.62 -8.88 -14.15
C ALA A 15 -4.71 -8.36 -12.70
N GLY A 16 -5.75 -8.76 -11.95
CA GLY A 16 -5.90 -8.38 -10.54
C GLY A 16 -4.93 -9.08 -9.58
N GLU A 17 -4.34 -10.20 -9.98
CA GLU A 17 -3.32 -10.91 -9.19
C GLU A 17 -1.90 -10.44 -9.56
N GLN A 18 -1.72 -9.99 -10.80
CA GLN A 18 -0.49 -9.33 -11.26
C GLN A 18 -0.32 -7.94 -10.63
N TYR A 19 -1.43 -7.25 -10.38
CA TYR A 19 -1.45 -5.87 -9.88
C TYR A 19 -2.47 -5.69 -8.75
N PRO A 20 -2.25 -6.32 -7.58
CA PRO A 20 -3.13 -6.15 -6.45
C PRO A 20 -3.08 -4.70 -5.94
N SER A 21 -4.25 -4.18 -5.60
CA SER A 21 -4.43 -2.89 -4.95
C SER A 21 -4.43 -3.10 -3.44
N VAL A 22 -3.51 -2.45 -2.74
CA VAL A 22 -3.29 -2.71 -1.32
C VAL A 22 -3.21 -1.40 -0.54
N PRO A 23 -3.77 -1.34 0.67
CA PRO A 23 -3.70 -0.16 1.52
C PRO A 23 -2.28 0.00 2.08
N VAL A 24 -1.75 1.22 2.04
CA VAL A 24 -0.39 1.54 2.50
C VAL A 24 -0.46 2.83 3.33
N CYS A 25 0.18 2.82 4.50
CA CYS A 25 0.27 4.01 5.35
C CYS A 25 1.15 5.10 4.72
N ASP A 26 0.93 6.35 5.10
CA ASP A 26 1.64 7.49 4.50
C ASP A 26 3.16 7.40 4.70
N LYS A 27 3.64 6.79 5.81
CA LYS A 27 5.07 6.51 6.04
C LYS A 27 5.63 5.58 4.97
N CYS A 28 5.01 4.41 4.78
CA CYS A 28 5.45 3.43 3.79
C CYS A 28 5.32 4.00 2.37
N ALA A 29 4.21 4.66 2.05
CA ALA A 29 4.00 5.29 0.74
C ALA A 29 5.08 6.34 0.45
N SER A 30 5.44 7.18 1.42
CA SER A 30 6.50 8.17 1.30
C SER A 30 7.88 7.51 1.17
N HIS A 31 8.15 6.46 1.96
CA HIS A 31 9.41 5.73 1.91
C HIS A 31 9.60 5.05 0.54
N VAL A 32 8.57 4.39 0.04
CA VAL A 32 8.63 3.74 -1.28
C VAL A 32 8.75 4.78 -2.38
N THR A 33 7.97 5.87 -2.34
CA THR A 33 8.09 6.97 -3.30
C THR A 33 9.46 7.63 -3.31
N ALA A 34 10.13 7.72 -2.15
CA ALA A 34 11.50 8.21 -2.05
C ALA A 34 12.52 7.22 -2.65
N ASN A 35 12.25 5.91 -2.55
CA ASN A 35 13.08 4.83 -3.08
C ASN A 35 12.56 4.35 -4.46
N ARG A 36 12.46 5.27 -5.43
CA ARG A 36 11.90 5.03 -6.78
C ARG A 36 12.47 3.81 -7.52
N GLU A 37 13.71 3.43 -7.24
CA GLU A 37 14.38 2.30 -7.92
C GLU A 37 13.98 0.92 -7.35
N SER A 38 13.41 0.88 -6.14
CA SER A 38 12.90 -0.35 -5.49
C SER A 38 11.38 -0.31 -5.29
N SER A 39 10.72 0.68 -5.91
CA SER A 39 9.29 0.86 -5.79
C SER A 39 8.55 -0.25 -6.51
N CYS A 40 8.05 -1.24 -5.76
CA CYS A 40 7.07 -2.19 -6.28
C CYS A 40 5.71 -1.53 -6.57
N ILE A 41 5.52 -0.25 -6.25
CA ILE A 41 4.31 0.51 -6.51
C ILE A 41 4.27 0.96 -7.97
N VAL A 42 3.24 0.50 -8.68
CA VAL A 42 2.92 0.85 -10.07
C VAL A 42 2.09 2.12 -10.12
N ASN A 43 1.10 2.23 -9.24
CA ASN A 43 0.22 3.40 -9.13
C ASN A 43 -0.17 3.65 -7.67
N MET A 44 -0.47 4.90 -7.34
CA MET A 44 -0.98 5.30 -6.04
C MET A 44 -2.18 6.23 -6.20
N TRP A 45 -3.19 6.07 -5.36
CA TRP A 45 -4.38 6.92 -5.33
C TRP A 45 -4.91 7.11 -3.90
N GLU A 46 -6.06 7.77 -3.78
CA GLU A 46 -6.74 7.97 -2.50
C GLU A 46 -7.09 6.63 -1.84
N TYR A 47 -7.10 6.62 -0.51
CA TYR A 47 -7.38 5.40 0.24
C TYR A 47 -8.80 4.87 -0.05
N ASP A 48 -8.87 3.60 -0.46
CA ASP A 48 -10.11 2.87 -0.66
C ASP A 48 -10.43 1.98 0.56
N PRO A 49 -11.52 2.25 1.30
CA PRO A 49 -11.89 1.49 2.49
C PRO A 49 -12.29 0.05 2.20
N SER A 50 -12.51 -0.33 0.94
CA SER A 50 -12.87 -1.71 0.55
C SER A 50 -11.67 -2.66 0.57
N LEU A 51 -10.44 -2.12 0.61
CA LEU A 51 -9.21 -2.90 0.59
C LEU A 51 -8.69 -3.27 1.98
N GLY A 52 -9.31 -2.73 3.02
CA GLY A 52 -8.94 -2.97 4.41
C GLY A 52 -8.22 -1.79 5.04
N ASP A 53 -8.25 -1.78 6.37
CA ASP A 53 -7.78 -0.69 7.23
C ASP A 53 -6.33 -0.83 7.68
N ALA A 54 -5.61 -1.89 7.27
CA ALA A 54 -4.24 -2.19 7.71
C ALA A 54 -3.23 -2.09 6.56
N CYS A 55 -2.13 -1.38 6.77
CA CYS A 55 -1.04 -1.25 5.80
C CYS A 55 -0.42 -2.61 5.47
N GLU A 56 -0.31 -2.95 4.19
CA GLU A 56 0.24 -4.26 3.80
C GLU A 56 1.74 -4.41 4.09
N PHE A 57 2.48 -3.30 4.18
CA PHE A 57 3.93 -3.33 4.42
C PHE A 57 4.31 -3.45 5.90
N CYS A 58 3.63 -2.71 6.77
CA CYS A 58 3.99 -2.63 8.20
C CYS A 58 2.87 -3.10 9.14
N GLY A 59 1.66 -3.36 8.63
CA GLY A 59 0.49 -3.71 9.44
C GLY A 59 -0.13 -2.54 10.20
N GLU A 60 0.40 -1.31 10.06
CA GLU A 60 -0.12 -0.10 10.72
C GLU A 60 -1.55 0.16 10.22
N THR A 61 -2.52 0.29 11.13
CA THR A 61 -3.93 0.51 10.76
C THR A 61 -4.25 1.99 10.61
N ILE A 62 -5.39 2.32 9.98
CA ILE A 62 -5.86 3.72 9.85
C ILE A 62 -5.96 4.37 11.22
N GLU A 63 -6.45 3.62 12.22
CA GLU A 63 -6.55 4.12 13.59
C GLU A 63 -5.17 4.42 14.18
N ASP A 64 -4.17 3.59 13.92
CA ASP A 64 -2.79 3.82 14.39
C ASP A 64 -2.17 5.08 13.76
N GLU A 65 -2.35 5.24 12.44
CA GLU A 65 -1.91 6.42 11.70
C GLU A 65 -2.63 7.70 12.17
N ALA A 66 -3.94 7.62 12.41
CA ALA A 66 -4.76 8.76 12.82
C ALA A 66 -4.55 9.16 14.29
N THR A 67 -4.19 8.21 15.15
CA THR A 67 -3.99 8.48 16.59
C THR A 67 -2.55 8.87 16.94
N GLY A 68 -1.60 8.76 16.00
CA GLY A 68 -0.19 9.10 16.24
C GLY A 68 0.41 8.34 17.43
N ASN A 69 -0.16 7.18 17.76
CA ASN A 69 0.17 6.42 18.95
C ASN A 69 1.39 5.53 18.67
N CYS A 70 2.57 6.13 18.62
CA CYS A 70 3.81 5.41 18.89
C CYS A 70 3.70 4.85 20.33
N ASN A 71 3.32 3.57 20.49
CA ASN A 71 3.63 2.79 21.68
C ASN A 71 4.81 1.85 21.40
#